data_AF-R7J2K5-F1
#
_entry.id   AF-R7J2K5-F1
#
_cell.length_a   1.000
_cell.length_b   1.000
_cell.length_c   1.000
_cell.angle_alpha   90.00
_cell.angle_beta   90.00
_cell.angle_gamma   90.00
#
_symmetry.space_group_name_H-M   'P 1'
#
loop_
_entity.id
_entity.type
_entity.pdbx_description
1 polymer ?
#
loop_
_entity_poly.entity_id
_entity_poly.type
_entity_poly.pdbx_seq_one_letter_code
_entity_poly.pdbx_strand_id
1 'polypeptide(L)'
;MKNNTIIAAAILALAALSTKPSVATTPKPDIISVDTTSIVINDTKYEIREMERTDQLEQLQLEDSLMFRVLHKDTYPAIELLKWRRQITDTDTLFFVVPRAEGDTHIDICCNDGLGKRADEMTFSGYYKVGRYTFVFEKSLCEKFGKLCSPNITVTYSYTWTDLPKQMRAPLVWHLTRSYTGDAYMVIGAPTTMRGEPVRAID
;
A
#
# COMPACT_ATOMS: atom_id res chain seq x y z
N MET A 1 -45.52 -10.45 -66.68
CA MET A 1 -45.02 -11.82 -66.39
C MET A 1 -44.03 -11.72 -65.25
N LYS A 2 -44.19 -12.62 -64.27
CA LYS A 2 -43.58 -12.60 -62.94
C LYS A 2 -42.07 -12.86 -63.01
N ASN A 3 -41.27 -12.07 -62.32
CA ASN A 3 -39.94 -12.48 -61.86
C ASN A 3 -39.92 -12.48 -60.34
N ASN A 4 -40.01 -13.70 -59.78
CA ASN A 4 -39.81 -13.99 -58.38
C ASN A 4 -38.31 -13.94 -58.09
N THR A 5 -37.83 -12.89 -57.42
CA THR A 5 -36.49 -12.90 -56.85
C THR A 5 -36.59 -13.33 -55.40
N ILE A 6 -36.21 -14.58 -55.16
CA ILE A 6 -36.07 -15.19 -53.84
C ILE A 6 -34.86 -14.54 -53.16
N ILE A 7 -35.08 -13.68 -52.16
CA ILE A 7 -34.01 -13.17 -51.30
C ILE A 7 -33.79 -14.21 -50.20
N ALA A 8 -32.75 -15.02 -50.36
CA ALA A 8 -32.25 -15.90 -49.31
C ALA A 8 -31.60 -15.02 -48.22
N ALA A 9 -32.27 -14.85 -47.08
CA ALA A 9 -31.69 -14.24 -45.90
C ALA A 9 -30.67 -15.20 -45.29
N ALA A 10 -29.38 -14.86 -45.40
CA ALA A 10 -28.33 -15.55 -44.68
C ALA A 10 -28.48 -15.25 -43.18
N ILE A 11 -28.83 -16.28 -42.40
CA ILE A 11 -28.85 -16.24 -40.94
C ILE A 11 -27.39 -16.22 -40.48
N LEU A 12 -26.89 -15.04 -40.11
CA LEU A 12 -25.66 -14.91 -39.34
C LEU A 12 -25.95 -15.41 -37.92
N ALA A 13 -25.45 -16.60 -37.62
CA ALA A 13 -25.42 -17.14 -36.27
C ALA A 13 -24.57 -16.22 -35.40
N LEU A 14 -25.21 -15.37 -34.59
CA LEU A 14 -24.54 -14.65 -33.53
C LEU A 14 -24.24 -15.66 -32.43
N ALA A 15 -23.00 -16.13 -32.38
CA ALA A 15 -22.50 -16.89 -31.24
C ALA A 15 -22.65 -16.01 -30.00
N ALA A 16 -23.67 -16.29 -29.19
CA ALA A 16 -23.77 -15.78 -27.84
C ALA A 16 -22.56 -16.34 -27.07
N LEU A 17 -21.46 -15.59 -27.05
CA LEU A 17 -20.46 -15.76 -26.02
C LEU A 17 -21.15 -15.41 -24.70
N SER A 18 -21.58 -16.46 -24.01
CA SER A 18 -21.74 -16.47 -22.57
C SER A 18 -20.44 -15.95 -21.97
N THR A 19 -20.37 -14.64 -21.73
CA THR A 19 -19.39 -14.05 -20.83
C THR A 19 -19.74 -14.56 -19.45
N LYS A 20 -19.13 -15.70 -19.09
CA LYS A 20 -18.93 -16.03 -17.68
C LYS A 20 -18.39 -14.75 -17.01
N PRO A 21 -18.97 -14.30 -15.89
CA PRO A 21 -18.29 -13.29 -15.10
C PRO A 21 -16.93 -13.91 -14.73
N SER A 22 -15.87 -13.34 -15.30
CA SER A 22 -14.52 -13.63 -14.85
C SER A 22 -14.50 -13.18 -13.40
N VAL A 23 -14.60 -14.13 -12.50
CA VAL A 23 -14.22 -13.92 -11.11
C VAL A 23 -12.76 -13.53 -11.19
N ALA A 24 -12.49 -12.22 -11.03
CA ALA A 24 -11.15 -11.72 -10.86
C ALA A 24 -10.62 -12.33 -9.56
N THR A 25 -9.99 -13.49 -9.68
CA THR A 25 -9.20 -14.05 -8.61
C THR A 25 -8.00 -13.13 -8.49
N THR A 26 -8.06 -12.17 -7.57
CA THR A 26 -6.89 -11.37 -7.17
C THR A 26 -5.72 -12.35 -7.03
N PRO A 27 -4.59 -12.15 -7.75
CA PRO A 27 -3.46 -13.04 -7.62
C PRO A 27 -3.04 -13.07 -6.15
N LYS A 28 -2.97 -14.27 -5.57
CA LYS A 28 -2.49 -14.46 -4.20
C LYS A 28 -1.03 -13.96 -4.15
N PRO A 29 -0.58 -13.34 -3.05
CA PRO A 29 0.84 -13.03 -2.87
C PRO A 29 1.70 -14.26 -3.11
N ASP A 30 2.73 -14.12 -3.94
CA ASP A 30 3.78 -15.11 -4.06
C ASP A 30 4.83 -14.79 -2.99
N ILE A 31 4.73 -15.49 -1.86
CA ILE A 31 5.78 -15.48 -0.85
C ILE A 31 6.99 -16.23 -1.43
N ILE A 32 8.05 -15.49 -1.73
CA ILE A 32 9.27 -16.01 -2.37
C ILE A 32 10.12 -16.73 -1.33
N SER A 33 10.30 -16.13 -0.15
CA SER A 33 11.08 -16.71 0.93
C SER A 33 10.56 -16.23 2.28
N VAL A 34 10.70 -17.10 3.29
CA VAL A 34 10.49 -16.75 4.70
C VAL A 34 11.61 -17.42 5.48
N ASP A 35 12.45 -16.63 6.12
CA ASP A 35 13.39 -17.09 7.14
C ASP A 35 12.86 -16.69 8.52
N THR A 36 12.95 -17.60 9.48
CA THR A 36 12.52 -17.37 10.86
C THR A 36 13.68 -17.70 11.78
N THR A 37 14.28 -16.67 12.35
CA THR A 37 15.29 -16.80 13.39
C THR A 37 14.63 -16.62 14.76
N SER A 38 15.03 -17.44 15.72
CA SER A 38 14.61 -17.28 17.12
C SER A 38 15.82 -16.91 17.98
N ILE A 39 15.69 -15.86 18.78
CA ILE A 39 16.71 -15.48 19.77
C ILE A 39 16.12 -15.54 21.18
N VAL A 40 16.94 -15.91 22.17
CA VAL A 40 16.52 -15.96 23.57
C VAL A 40 17.26 -14.88 24.35
N ILE A 41 16.53 -13.97 25.00
CA ILE A 41 17.07 -12.93 25.86
C ILE A 41 16.32 -12.99 27.19
N ASN A 42 17.05 -13.17 28.31
CA ASN A 42 16.47 -13.29 29.66
C ASN A 42 15.32 -14.32 29.71
N ASP A 43 15.56 -15.54 29.22
CA ASP A 43 14.59 -16.65 29.14
C ASP A 43 13.32 -16.37 28.31
N THR A 44 13.25 -15.21 27.65
CA THR A 44 12.18 -14.87 26.73
C THR A 44 12.64 -15.17 25.32
N LYS A 45 11.86 -16.00 24.61
CA LYS A 45 12.08 -16.28 23.19
C LYS A 45 11.46 -15.17 22.36
N TYR A 46 12.23 -14.65 21.43
CA TYR A 46 11.84 -13.67 20.44
C TYR A 46 11.99 -14.26 19.04
N GLU A 47 11.10 -13.87 18.14
CA GLU A 47 11.13 -14.22 16.73
C GLU A 47 11.54 -13.02 15.88
N ILE A 48 12.41 -13.28 14.92
CA ILE A 48 12.73 -12.42 13.81
C ILE A 48 12.30 -13.17 12.56
N ARG A 49 11.48 -12.54 11.73
CA ARG A 49 11.06 -13.09 10.44
C ARG A 49 11.52 -12.17 9.35
N GLU A 50 12.27 -12.71 8.40
CA GLU A 50 12.63 -12.03 7.17
C GLU A 50 11.86 -12.69 6.03
N MET A 51 11.18 -11.89 5.22
CA MET A 51 10.36 -12.40 4.13
C MET A 51 10.65 -11.61 2.86
N GLU A 52 10.71 -12.29 1.73
CA GLU A 52 10.57 -11.67 0.41
C GLU A 52 9.23 -12.09 -0.19
N ARG A 53 8.44 -11.12 -0.67
CA ARG A 53 7.17 -11.39 -1.34
C ARG A 53 6.99 -10.56 -2.59
N THR A 54 6.21 -11.10 -3.51
CA THR A 54 5.76 -10.41 -4.71
C THR A 54 4.25 -10.31 -4.73
N ASP A 55 3.76 -9.09 -4.94
CA ASP A 55 2.35 -8.78 -5.09
C ASP A 55 2.03 -8.30 -6.50
N GLN A 56 0.88 -8.74 -7.01
CA GLN A 56 0.23 -8.13 -8.18
C GLN A 56 -0.80 -7.12 -7.67
N LEU A 57 -0.58 -5.85 -7.99
CA LEU A 57 -1.38 -4.74 -7.50
C LEU A 57 -2.15 -4.11 -8.65
N GLU A 58 -3.43 -3.84 -8.45
CA GLU A 58 -4.27 -3.09 -9.38
C GLU A 58 -4.20 -1.60 -9.07
N GLN A 59 -4.38 -0.74 -10.08
CA GLN A 59 -4.36 0.70 -9.86
C GLN A 59 -5.60 1.09 -9.05
N LEU A 60 -5.40 1.71 -7.89
CA LEU A 60 -6.48 2.30 -7.12
C LEU A 60 -6.85 3.65 -7.72
N GLN A 61 -8.05 3.76 -8.28
CA GLN A 61 -8.66 5.06 -8.55
C GLN A 61 -9.19 5.60 -7.23
N LEU A 62 -8.43 6.51 -6.62
CA LEU A 62 -8.75 7.09 -5.31
C LEU A 62 -9.95 8.05 -5.42
N GLU A 63 -11.06 7.69 -4.78
CA GLU A 63 -12.29 8.48 -4.70
C GLU A 63 -12.41 9.22 -3.35
N ASP A 64 -11.74 8.73 -2.29
CA ASP A 64 -11.72 9.39 -0.99
C ASP A 64 -10.85 10.66 -1.01
N SER A 65 -11.53 11.81 -0.97
CA SER A 65 -10.89 13.13 -1.06
C SER A 65 -9.94 13.45 0.11
N LEU A 66 -10.15 12.84 1.29
CA LEU A 66 -9.29 13.08 2.44
C LEU A 66 -7.99 12.29 2.31
N MET A 67 -8.07 11.02 1.92
CA MET A 67 -6.89 10.21 1.61
C MET A 67 -6.11 10.82 0.45
N PHE A 68 -6.79 11.36 -0.56
CA PHE A 68 -6.13 12.10 -1.64
C PHE A 68 -5.32 13.28 -1.09
N ARG A 69 -5.91 14.08 -0.19
CA ARG A 69 -5.21 15.21 0.45
C ARG A 69 -4.04 14.73 1.29
N VAL A 70 -4.21 13.70 2.12
CA VAL A 70 -3.13 13.14 2.93
C VAL A 70 -1.95 12.73 2.05
N LEU A 71 -2.19 11.96 0.98
CA LEU A 71 -1.11 11.51 0.11
C LEU A 71 -0.43 12.65 -0.65
N HIS A 72 -1.18 13.59 -1.21
CA HIS A 72 -0.64 14.65 -2.08
C HIS A 72 -0.13 15.89 -1.34
N LYS A 73 -0.69 16.20 -0.17
CA LYS A 73 -0.46 17.47 0.54
C LYS A 73 0.28 17.31 1.85
N ASP A 74 0.19 16.14 2.48
CA ASP A 74 0.86 15.89 3.76
C ASP A 74 2.04 14.92 3.58
N THR A 75 1.78 13.70 3.12
CA THR A 75 2.77 12.63 3.05
C THR A 75 3.80 12.85 1.94
N TYR A 76 3.40 13.13 0.70
CA TYR A 76 4.33 13.34 -0.41
C TYR A 76 5.33 14.49 -0.14
N PRO A 77 4.90 15.71 0.26
CA PRO A 77 5.84 16.79 0.57
C PRO A 77 6.74 16.47 1.77
N ALA A 78 6.24 15.73 2.76
CA ALA A 78 7.05 15.29 3.89
C ALA A 78 8.16 14.32 3.43
N ILE A 79 7.86 13.34 2.57
CA ILE A 79 8.86 12.44 2.00
C ILE A 79 9.93 13.23 1.23
N GLU A 80 9.53 14.17 0.36
CA GLU A 80 10.47 15.00 -0.38
C GLU A 80 11.39 15.82 0.55
N LEU A 81 10.83 16.38 1.64
CA LEU A 81 11.61 17.10 2.65
C LEU A 81 12.60 16.17 3.36
N LEU A 82 12.19 14.95 3.72
CA LEU A 82 13.06 13.96 4.35
C LEU A 82 14.20 13.52 3.41
N LYS A 83 13.93 13.36 2.09
CA LYS A 83 14.99 13.10 1.08
C LYS A 83 15.94 14.26 0.95
N TRP A 84 15.43 15.49 0.85
CA TRP A 84 16.26 16.69 0.79
C TRP A 84 17.17 16.82 2.03
N ARG A 85 16.66 16.46 3.21
CA ARG A 85 17.43 16.39 4.47
C ARG A 85 18.34 15.17 4.58
N ARG A 86 18.37 14.27 3.59
CA ARG A 86 19.13 13.01 3.58
C ARG A 86 18.80 12.10 4.77
N GLN A 87 17.56 12.16 5.24
CA GLN A 87 17.07 11.35 6.37
C GLN A 87 16.48 10.02 5.90
N ILE A 88 16.09 9.95 4.63
CA ILE A 88 15.71 8.72 3.92
C ILE A 88 16.49 8.65 2.61
N THR A 89 16.58 7.47 2.01
CA THR A 89 17.39 7.23 0.82
C THR A 89 16.62 7.54 -0.46
N ASP A 90 17.34 7.78 -1.56
CA ASP A 90 16.69 7.95 -2.85
C ASP A 90 16.01 6.67 -3.33
N THR A 91 16.46 5.49 -2.92
CA THR A 91 15.87 4.20 -3.29
C THR A 91 14.49 3.95 -2.67
N ASP A 92 14.15 4.65 -1.58
CA ASP A 92 12.85 4.53 -0.93
C ASP A 92 11.75 5.12 -1.82
N THR A 93 11.04 4.25 -2.54
CA THR A 93 9.93 4.63 -3.43
C THR A 93 8.63 3.92 -3.11
N LEU A 94 8.65 2.93 -2.20
CA LEU A 94 7.50 2.12 -1.85
C LEU A 94 7.05 2.42 -0.41
N PHE A 95 5.78 2.75 -0.25
CA PHE A 95 5.14 3.00 1.04
C PHE A 95 3.89 2.15 1.16
N PHE A 96 3.57 1.67 2.36
CA PHE A 96 2.44 0.83 2.65
C PHE A 96 1.38 1.61 3.42
N VAL A 97 0.13 1.45 3.01
CA VAL A 97 -1.06 2.02 3.65
C VAL A 97 -1.86 0.87 4.24
N VAL A 98 -1.86 0.77 5.57
CA VAL A 98 -2.39 -0.39 6.31
C VAL A 98 -3.25 0.05 7.49
N PRO A 99 -4.27 -0.74 7.86
CA PRO A 99 -5.03 -0.48 9.08
C PRO A 99 -4.15 -0.73 10.32
N ARG A 100 -4.12 0.22 11.27
CA ARG A 100 -3.36 0.08 12.53
C ARG A 100 -4.03 -0.89 13.50
N ALA A 101 -5.34 -0.84 13.59
CA ALA A 101 -6.17 -1.77 14.35
C ALA A 101 -7.28 -2.30 13.44
N GLU A 102 -8.08 -3.23 13.91
CA GLU A 102 -9.29 -3.61 13.17
C GLU A 102 -10.14 -2.37 12.87
N GLY A 103 -10.59 -2.25 11.62
CA GLY A 103 -11.33 -1.10 11.11
C GLY A 103 -10.51 -0.14 10.24
N ASP A 104 -11.14 0.96 9.84
CA ASP A 104 -10.66 1.94 8.86
C ASP A 104 -10.44 3.34 9.48
N THR A 105 -10.61 3.46 10.80
CA THR A 105 -10.47 4.74 11.50
C THR A 105 -9.01 5.08 11.76
N HIS A 106 -8.15 4.08 12.01
CA HIS A 106 -6.74 4.26 12.28
C HIS A 106 -5.91 3.59 11.19
N ILE A 107 -5.14 4.39 10.46
CA ILE A 107 -4.37 3.94 9.31
C ILE A 107 -2.92 4.35 9.53
N ASP A 108 -1.99 3.49 9.12
CA ASP A 108 -0.58 3.80 9.06
C ASP A 108 -0.15 3.90 7.61
N ILE A 109 0.60 4.96 7.28
CA ILE A 109 1.40 5.04 6.07
C ILE A 109 2.85 4.86 6.49
N CYS A 110 3.56 3.88 5.94
CA CYS A 110 4.89 3.55 6.42
C CYS A 110 5.81 3.02 5.32
N CYS A 111 7.12 3.15 5.55
CA CYS A 111 8.08 2.29 4.85
C CYS A 111 7.90 0.84 5.31
N ASN A 112 8.53 -0.06 4.57
CA ASN A 112 8.50 -1.49 4.85
C ASN A 112 8.90 -1.86 6.30
N ASP A 113 9.89 -1.20 6.88
CA ASP A 113 10.32 -1.40 8.28
C ASP A 113 9.28 -0.89 9.32
N GLY A 114 8.36 -0.02 8.88
CA GLY A 114 7.30 0.55 9.69
C GLY A 114 5.99 -0.22 9.69
N LEU A 115 5.85 -1.28 8.88
CA LEU A 115 4.64 -2.12 8.84
C LEU A 115 4.26 -2.69 10.21
N GLY A 116 5.27 -2.98 11.06
CA GLY A 116 5.10 -3.30 12.48
C GLY A 116 4.24 -4.54 12.80
N LYS A 117 3.77 -5.27 11.78
CA LYS A 117 2.85 -6.39 11.82
C LYS A 117 3.31 -7.46 10.84
N ARG A 118 2.80 -8.68 11.01
CA ARG A 118 3.00 -9.79 10.07
C ARG A 118 2.48 -9.44 8.67
N ALA A 119 3.36 -8.88 7.83
CA ALA A 119 3.02 -8.54 6.45
C ALA A 119 2.57 -9.78 5.68
N ASP A 120 3.06 -10.97 6.03
CA ASP A 120 2.62 -12.26 5.49
C ASP A 120 1.15 -12.62 5.79
N GLU A 121 0.53 -11.97 6.77
CA GLU A 121 -0.90 -12.07 7.06
C GLU A 121 -1.73 -10.98 6.33
N MET A 122 -1.07 -10.03 5.64
CA MET A 122 -1.73 -8.94 4.93
C MET A 122 -1.93 -9.26 3.45
N THR A 123 -3.08 -8.84 2.93
CA THR A 123 -3.40 -8.91 1.50
C THR A 123 -3.31 -7.52 0.90
N PHE A 124 -2.28 -7.26 0.11
CA PHE A 124 -2.17 -6.03 -0.67
C PHE A 124 -2.78 -6.25 -2.05
N SER A 125 -3.60 -5.31 -2.51
CA SER A 125 -4.30 -5.44 -3.80
C SER A 125 -4.31 -4.16 -4.62
N GLY A 126 -4.11 -3.00 -3.99
CA GLY A 126 -4.17 -1.71 -4.66
C GLY A 126 -2.83 -0.99 -4.63
N TYR A 127 -2.55 -0.21 -5.68
CA TYR A 127 -1.50 0.79 -5.65
C TYR A 127 -1.99 2.16 -6.10
N TYR A 128 -1.41 3.22 -5.53
CA TYR A 128 -1.62 4.59 -5.97
C TYR A 128 -0.28 5.30 -6.13
N LYS A 129 -0.10 6.05 -7.21
CA LYS A 129 1.15 6.77 -7.49
C LYS A 129 1.02 8.26 -7.20
N VAL A 130 2.00 8.81 -6.48
CA VAL A 130 2.18 10.25 -6.31
C VAL A 130 3.63 10.60 -6.60
N GLY A 131 3.87 11.34 -7.68
CA GLY A 131 5.21 11.59 -8.19
C GLY A 131 5.94 10.27 -8.48
N ARG A 132 7.12 10.08 -7.87
CA ARG A 132 7.94 8.87 -7.98
C ARG A 132 7.57 7.75 -7.00
N TYR A 133 6.62 8.00 -6.10
CA TYR A 133 6.30 7.08 -5.00
C TYR A 133 5.09 6.22 -5.33
N THR A 134 5.16 4.96 -4.91
CA THR A 134 4.08 3.99 -4.99
C THR A 134 3.57 3.71 -3.58
N PHE A 135 2.30 4.02 -3.34
CA PHE A 135 1.58 3.70 -2.12
C PHE A 135 0.80 2.41 -2.34
N VAL A 136 1.14 1.36 -1.60
CA VAL A 136 0.52 0.04 -1.66
C VAL A 136 -0.54 -0.04 -0.58
N PHE A 137 -1.76 -0.39 -0.96
CA PHE A 137 -2.91 -0.45 -0.07
C PHE A 137 -3.25 -1.89 0.28
N GLU A 138 -3.48 -2.12 1.57
CA GLU A 138 -4.14 -3.33 2.05
C GLU A 138 -5.57 -3.40 1.47
N LYS A 139 -6.03 -4.62 1.19
CA LYS A 139 -7.27 -4.88 0.45
C LYS A 139 -8.49 -4.24 1.09
N SER A 140 -8.63 -4.31 2.41
CA SER A 140 -9.76 -3.72 3.14
C SER A 140 -9.85 -2.20 2.95
N LEU A 141 -8.72 -1.52 2.72
CA LEU A 141 -8.68 -0.08 2.48
C LEU A 141 -8.97 0.27 1.02
N CYS A 142 -8.65 -0.61 0.07
CA CYS A 142 -8.95 -0.40 -1.35
C CYS A 142 -10.45 -0.23 -1.59
N GLU A 143 -11.26 -1.14 -1.03
CA GLU A 143 -12.72 -1.14 -1.14
C GLU A 143 -13.36 0.10 -0.50
N LYS A 144 -12.65 0.74 0.44
CA LYS A 144 -13.11 1.92 1.18
C LYS A 144 -12.77 3.22 0.49
N PHE A 145 -11.59 3.33 -0.10
CA PHE A 145 -11.09 4.59 -0.63
C PHE A 145 -11.29 4.78 -2.13
N GLY A 146 -11.77 3.76 -2.84
CA GLY A 146 -12.10 3.91 -4.24
C GLY A 146 -12.32 2.57 -4.95
N LYS A 147 -11.84 2.50 -6.19
CA LYS A 147 -12.03 1.34 -7.07
C LYS A 147 -10.71 0.86 -7.65
N LEU A 148 -10.56 -0.46 -7.74
CA LEU A 148 -9.43 -1.08 -8.41
C LEU A 148 -9.68 -1.13 -9.92
N CYS A 149 -8.66 -0.75 -10.68
CA CYS A 149 -8.69 -0.60 -12.13
C CYS A 149 -7.35 -1.04 -12.73
N SER A 150 -7.34 -1.33 -14.03
CA SER A 150 -6.10 -1.55 -14.79
C SER A 150 -5.33 -0.22 -15.01
N PRO A 151 -3.99 -0.26 -15.22
CA PRO A 151 -3.14 -1.44 -15.36
C PRO A 151 -2.62 -1.98 -14.03
N ASN A 152 -2.30 -3.27 -14.04
CA ASN A 152 -1.71 -3.95 -12.90
C ASN A 152 -0.19 -3.76 -12.91
N ILE A 153 0.42 -3.73 -11.73
CA ILE A 153 1.87 -3.75 -11.56
C ILE A 153 2.26 -4.94 -10.70
N THR A 154 3.49 -5.41 -10.89
CA THR A 154 4.12 -6.39 -10.02
C THR A 154 5.12 -5.66 -9.14
N VAL A 155 5.04 -5.86 -7.82
CA VAL A 155 5.98 -5.28 -6.86
C VAL A 155 6.56 -6.38 -5.99
N THR A 156 7.89 -6.45 -5.95
CA THR A 156 8.64 -7.34 -5.06
C THR A 156 9.29 -6.52 -3.96
N TYR A 157 9.16 -6.97 -2.71
CA TYR A 157 9.79 -6.30 -1.57
C TYR A 157 10.14 -7.32 -0.48
N SER A 158 11.20 -6.99 0.25
CA SER A 158 11.66 -7.77 1.41
C SER A 158 11.23 -7.05 2.68
N TYR A 159 10.78 -7.77 3.69
CA TYR A 159 10.25 -7.28 4.97
C TYR A 159 10.88 -8.02 6.15
N THR A 160 11.13 -7.31 7.25
CA THR A 160 11.59 -7.90 8.52
C THR A 160 10.59 -7.58 9.63
N TRP A 161 10.02 -8.61 10.24
CA TRP A 161 9.21 -8.52 11.45
C TRP A 161 10.01 -9.00 12.65
N THR A 162 9.80 -8.38 13.81
CA THR A 162 10.30 -8.91 15.07
C THR A 162 9.39 -8.55 16.24
N ASP A 163 9.25 -9.47 17.20
CA ASP A 163 8.63 -9.23 18.51
C ASP A 163 9.63 -8.71 19.56
N LEU A 164 10.89 -8.47 19.16
CA LEU A 164 11.87 -7.84 20.03
C LEU A 164 11.38 -6.46 20.49
N PRO A 165 11.56 -6.10 21.77
CA PRO A 165 11.32 -4.75 22.26
C PRO A 165 12.14 -3.77 21.40
N LYS A 166 11.45 -2.89 20.67
CA LYS A 166 12.04 -2.04 19.62
C LYS A 166 13.34 -1.39 20.09
N GLN A 167 14.49 -1.87 19.60
CA GLN A 167 15.77 -1.19 19.77
C GLN A 167 15.88 -0.04 18.74
N MET A 168 15.79 1.19 19.23
CA MET A 168 16.37 2.46 18.72
C MET A 168 16.19 2.93 17.26
N ARG A 169 15.54 2.20 16.34
CA ARG A 169 15.06 2.79 15.07
C ARG A 169 13.59 3.13 15.18
N ALA A 170 13.27 4.43 15.11
CA ALA A 170 11.91 4.88 14.86
C ALA A 170 11.67 4.75 13.34
N PRO A 171 10.93 3.72 12.87
CA PRO A 171 10.66 3.59 11.46
C PRO A 171 9.85 4.79 10.97
N LEU A 172 9.95 5.08 9.67
CA LEU A 172 9.19 6.18 9.09
C LEU A 172 7.71 5.79 8.98
N VAL A 173 6.89 6.35 9.85
CA VAL A 173 5.45 6.07 9.93
C VAL A 173 4.67 7.37 10.12
N TRP A 174 3.60 7.51 9.34
CA TRP A 174 2.52 8.47 9.56
C TRP A 174 1.30 7.75 10.09
N HIS A 175 0.86 8.17 11.25
CA HIS A 175 -0.30 7.69 11.96
C HIS A 175 -1.51 8.57 11.64
N LEU A 176 -2.42 8.06 10.84
CA LEU A 176 -3.68 8.72 10.51
C LEU A 176 -4.78 8.26 11.45
N THR A 177 -5.60 9.20 11.92
CA THR A 177 -6.85 8.91 12.62
C THR A 177 -7.96 9.72 12.01
N ARG A 178 -8.96 9.05 11.44
CA ARG A 178 -10.14 9.71 10.89
C ARG A 178 -11.00 10.23 12.04
N SER A 179 -11.42 11.47 11.94
CA SER A 179 -12.43 12.06 12.84
C SER A 179 -13.71 11.24 12.83
N TYR A 180 -14.45 11.26 13.94
CA TYR A 180 -15.73 10.57 14.07
C TYR A 180 -16.76 11.02 13.03
N THR A 181 -16.73 12.30 12.66
CA THR A 181 -17.56 12.92 11.61
C THR A 181 -17.11 12.56 10.20
N GLY A 182 -15.93 11.93 10.05
CA GLY A 182 -15.41 11.45 8.77
C GLY A 182 -14.88 12.54 7.83
N ASP A 183 -14.80 13.79 8.29
CA ASP A 183 -14.50 15.01 7.52
C ASP A 183 -13.05 15.47 7.63
N ALA A 184 -12.28 14.91 8.56
CA ALA A 184 -10.86 15.20 8.73
C ALA A 184 -10.03 13.96 9.12
N TYR A 185 -8.73 13.99 8.80
CA TYR A 185 -7.72 13.14 9.41
C TYR A 185 -6.87 13.96 10.39
N MET A 186 -6.63 13.42 11.57
CA MET A 186 -5.48 13.78 12.38
C MET A 186 -4.28 12.98 11.89
N VAL A 187 -3.25 13.67 11.41
CA VAL A 187 -2.01 13.06 10.92
C VAL A 187 -0.92 13.26 11.96
N ILE A 188 -0.42 12.17 12.54
CA ILE A 188 0.66 12.16 13.52
C ILE A 188 1.87 11.43 12.92
N GLY A 189 2.94 12.14 12.61
CA GLY A 189 4.16 11.56 12.03
C GLY A 189 4.65 12.40 10.85
N ALA A 190 5.92 12.37 10.43
CA ALA A 190 7.12 11.91 11.12
C ALA A 190 7.94 13.15 11.56
N PRO A 191 8.14 13.41 12.87
CA PRO A 191 9.15 14.35 13.31
C PRO A 191 10.50 13.62 13.36
N THR A 192 11.40 14.13 12.52
CA THR A 192 12.83 13.85 12.52
C THR A 192 13.36 13.78 13.94
N THR A 193 13.77 12.62 14.44
CA THR A 193 14.69 12.61 15.57
C THR A 193 16.04 13.12 15.05
N MET A 194 16.20 14.44 14.95
CA MET A 194 17.39 15.04 15.51
C MET A 194 16.96 15.61 16.85
N ARG A 195 17.61 15.15 17.92
CA ARG A 195 17.84 16.02 19.07
C ARG A 195 18.15 17.42 18.54
N GLY A 196 17.57 18.46 19.14
CA GLY A 196 17.84 19.83 18.76
C GLY A 196 19.33 20.07 18.62
N GLU A 197 19.78 20.31 17.40
CA GLU A 197 21.02 21.03 17.19
C GLU A 197 20.64 22.50 17.10
N PRO A 198 21.19 23.37 17.96
CA PRO A 198 20.97 24.80 17.85
C PRO A 198 21.54 25.26 16.51
N VAL A 199 20.76 26.06 15.78
CA VAL A 199 21.26 26.87 14.68
C VAL A 199 22.38 27.72 15.27
N ARG A 200 23.64 27.43 14.91
CA ARG A 200 24.72 28.39 15.15
C ARG A 200 24.39 29.60 14.29
N ALA A 201 24.07 30.71 14.96
CA ALA A 201 24.13 32.02 14.34
C ALA A 201 25.53 32.15 13.73
N ILE A 202 25.57 32.52 12.46
CA ILE A 202 26.81 32.88 11.78
C ILE A 202 27.09 34.32 12.23
N ASP A 203 28.20 34.51 12.95
CA ASP A 203 28.82 35.83 13.15
C ASP A 203 29.51 36.28 11.86
#